data_AF-A0A177WIN8-F1
#
_entry.id   AF-A0A177WIN8-F1
#
_cell.length_a   1.000
_cell.length_b   1.000
_cell.length_c   1.000
_cell.angle_alpha   90.00
_cell.angle_beta   90.00
_cell.angle_gamma   90.00
#
_symmetry.space_group_name_H-M   'P 1'
#
loop_
_entity.id
_entity.type
_entity.pdbx_description
1 polymer ?
#
loop_
_entity_poly.entity_id
_entity_poly.type
_entity_poly.pdbx_seq_one_letter_code
_entity_poly.pdbx_strand_id
1 'polypeptide(L)'
;MAYQSLNPAFQATLHFENYQFGKVNRAFRKCNSVGGKGQNFAIACAQYGESDKVSVIQFVGGMTGRYIQAFQEENNISHISINTQKATRTCTTILDERTGEMTQLIEPAARVEAAQSVQLEKLVRDVISNSPKIEAIALCGTLPPGLTGSTYTLIAQLKPPGVVLLLDAYQFPDCLLTGNVDILKINAEESRLLASMGEDADLIEVGKKLHSMYRVRFIAVTNGPDQACLFESVTLAHQDGPRMLNITTYVIPPVLTVLSEMEDIESLPSSPRSYALPEATGEPSVMHTVLKTQNHSGSSFTSFSCNRQANINGCNGGINGTREIVINPLGAGDTCSSIFTLEYLDTLDAVSSFQHGLAAASASCLMVDYTSYFDVKIQNAIYERIVRNTTNTPLVTVVE
;
A
#
# COMPACT_ATOMS: atom_id res chain seq x y z
N MET A 1 -7.34 -4.57 15.34
CA MET A 1 -7.95 -4.17 14.06
C MET A 1 -8.19 -5.39 13.18
N ALA A 2 -9.26 -5.40 12.36
CA ALA A 2 -9.60 -6.51 11.45
C ALA A 2 -9.52 -6.07 9.98
N TYR A 3 -8.69 -6.73 9.18
CA TYR A 3 -8.37 -6.31 7.82
C TYR A 3 -8.84 -7.32 6.80
N GLN A 4 -9.52 -6.86 5.77
CA GLN A 4 -9.98 -7.72 4.70
C GLN A 4 -9.10 -7.58 3.47
N SER A 5 -8.40 -8.67 3.15
CA SER A 5 -7.74 -8.85 1.86
C SER A 5 -8.32 -10.06 1.16
N LEU A 6 -9.44 -9.84 0.47
CA LEU A 6 -10.20 -10.93 -0.13
C LEU A 6 -9.61 -11.41 -1.45
N ASN A 7 -8.61 -10.72 -2.01
CA ASN A 7 -7.92 -11.11 -3.24
C ASN A 7 -6.39 -11.15 -3.09
N PRO A 8 -5.85 -12.00 -2.19
CA PRO A 8 -4.41 -12.12 -1.99
C PRO A 8 -3.69 -12.54 -3.28
N ALA A 9 -2.38 -12.32 -3.26
CA ALA A 9 -1.46 -12.82 -4.26
C ALA A 9 -0.21 -13.38 -3.60
N PHE A 10 0.33 -14.44 -4.19
CA PHE A 10 1.75 -14.71 -4.05
C PHE A 10 2.49 -13.67 -4.90
N GLN A 11 3.47 -12.98 -4.32
CA GLN A 11 4.18 -11.90 -4.99
C GLN A 11 5.58 -12.38 -5.37
N ALA A 12 5.94 -12.27 -6.65
CA ALA A 12 7.28 -12.53 -7.14
C ALA A 12 7.86 -11.27 -7.76
N THR A 13 9.03 -10.83 -7.30
CA THR A 13 9.76 -9.70 -7.89
C THR A 13 10.98 -10.25 -8.63
N LEU A 14 11.06 -9.99 -9.93
CA LEU A 14 12.13 -10.45 -10.82
C LEU A 14 12.97 -9.26 -11.26
N HIS A 15 14.28 -9.34 -11.05
CA HIS A 15 15.21 -8.29 -11.46
C HIS A 15 15.92 -8.68 -12.74
N PHE A 16 15.95 -7.73 -13.67
CA PHE A 16 16.60 -7.85 -14.96
C PHE A 16 17.61 -6.71 -15.12
N GLU A 17 18.79 -7.01 -15.65
CA GLU A 17 19.73 -5.95 -16.07
C GLU A 17 19.13 -5.12 -17.22
N ASN A 18 18.27 -5.74 -18.03
CA ASN A 18 17.61 -5.12 -19.17
C ASN A 18 16.43 -6.00 -19.61
N TYR A 19 15.20 -5.58 -19.34
CA TYR A 19 13.99 -6.28 -19.79
C TYR A 19 13.68 -5.91 -21.25
N GLN A 20 13.53 -6.91 -22.11
CA GLN A 20 13.22 -6.74 -23.52
C GLN A 20 11.88 -7.36 -23.89
N PHE A 21 10.92 -6.52 -24.25
CA PHE A 21 9.62 -6.96 -24.76
C PHE A 21 9.78 -7.85 -26.02
N GLY A 22 9.00 -8.93 -26.10
CA GLY A 22 9.01 -9.86 -27.24
C GLY A 22 10.26 -10.76 -27.34
N LYS A 23 11.10 -10.81 -26.31
CA LYS A 23 12.33 -11.64 -26.27
C LYS A 23 12.29 -12.61 -25.09
N VAL A 24 13.22 -13.58 -25.12
CA VAL A 24 13.50 -14.42 -23.96
C VAL A 24 14.37 -13.62 -22.99
N ASN A 25 13.86 -13.41 -21.79
CA ASN A 25 14.54 -12.68 -20.73
C ASN A 25 14.98 -13.65 -19.62
N ARG A 26 16.11 -13.38 -18.97
CA ARG A 26 16.59 -14.14 -17.81
C ARG A 26 16.77 -13.20 -16.64
N ALA A 27 15.98 -13.38 -15.59
CA ALA A 27 16.14 -12.63 -14.36
C ALA A 27 17.44 -13.08 -13.68
N PHE A 28 18.25 -12.13 -13.20
CA PHE A 28 19.44 -12.47 -12.43
C PHE A 28 19.13 -12.62 -10.93
N ARG A 29 17.94 -12.17 -10.51
CA ARG A 29 17.44 -12.30 -9.13
C ARG A 29 15.92 -12.44 -9.10
N LYS A 30 15.43 -13.22 -8.15
CA LYS A 30 14.02 -13.39 -7.81
C LYS A 30 13.84 -13.24 -6.31
N CYS A 31 12.85 -12.46 -5.90
CA CYS A 31 12.42 -12.30 -4.52
C CYS A 31 10.96 -12.75 -4.41
N ASN A 32 10.65 -13.62 -3.46
CA ASN A 32 9.28 -14.04 -3.18
C ASN A 32 8.76 -13.32 -1.93
N SER A 33 7.50 -12.92 -1.97
CA SER A 33 6.80 -12.29 -0.88
C SER A 33 5.30 -12.60 -1.01
N VAL A 34 4.49 -11.91 -0.21
CA VAL A 34 3.04 -11.93 -0.30
C VAL A 34 2.57 -10.57 -0.80
N GLY A 35 1.46 -10.54 -1.52
CA GLY A 35 0.91 -9.34 -2.10
C GLY A 35 -0.61 -9.29 -1.99
N GLY A 36 -1.15 -8.10 -2.23
CA GLY A 36 -2.55 -7.77 -2.01
C GLY A 36 -2.65 -6.67 -0.95
N LYS A 37 -3.54 -5.71 -1.18
CA LYS A 37 -3.56 -4.46 -0.40
C LYS A 37 -3.62 -4.71 1.10
N GLY A 38 -4.49 -5.62 1.57
CA GLY A 38 -4.57 -5.91 3.01
C GLY A 38 -3.42 -6.78 3.57
N GLN A 39 -2.70 -7.57 2.74
CA GLN A 39 -1.45 -8.21 3.19
C GLN A 39 -0.35 -7.18 3.36
N ASN A 40 -0.20 -6.30 2.36
CA ASN A 40 0.75 -5.18 2.40
C ASN A 40 0.47 -4.23 3.57
N PHE A 41 -0.81 -3.99 3.87
CA PHE A 41 -1.24 -3.26 5.06
C PHE A 41 -0.68 -3.92 6.33
N ALA A 42 -0.87 -5.24 6.47
CA ALA A 42 -0.44 -6.00 7.64
C ALA A 42 1.09 -6.05 7.77
N ILE A 43 1.81 -6.14 6.64
CA ILE A 43 3.27 -6.05 6.60
C ILE A 43 3.72 -4.68 7.12
N ALA A 44 3.15 -3.58 6.62
CA ALA A 44 3.49 -2.24 7.09
C ALA A 44 3.21 -2.08 8.60
N CYS A 45 2.11 -2.64 9.10
CA CYS A 45 1.77 -2.65 10.52
C CYS A 45 2.81 -3.41 11.34
N ALA A 46 3.26 -4.57 10.87
CA ALA A 46 4.32 -5.34 11.52
C ALA A 46 5.67 -4.61 11.48
N GLN A 47 6.01 -3.96 10.37
CA GLN A 47 7.21 -3.12 10.25
C GLN A 47 7.20 -1.91 11.19
N TYR A 48 6.00 -1.43 11.52
CA TYR A 48 5.81 -0.38 12.51
C TYR A 48 5.88 -0.85 13.97
N GLY A 49 6.11 -2.14 14.20
CA GLY A 49 6.21 -2.73 15.54
C GLY A 49 4.85 -3.13 16.15
N GLU A 50 3.78 -3.14 15.35
CA GLU A 50 2.40 -3.29 15.81
C GLU A 50 1.73 -4.54 15.21
N SER A 51 2.49 -5.62 15.00
CA SER A 51 2.01 -6.85 14.33
C SER A 51 0.85 -7.52 15.07
N ASP A 52 0.74 -7.33 16.38
CA ASP A 52 -0.34 -7.86 17.23
C ASP A 52 -1.64 -7.03 17.13
N LYS A 53 -1.58 -5.80 16.60
CA LYS A 53 -2.76 -4.95 16.38
C LYS A 53 -3.53 -5.33 15.10
N VAL A 54 -3.00 -6.18 14.22
CA VAL A 54 -3.57 -6.51 12.91
C VAL A 54 -3.93 -8.00 12.80
N SER A 55 -5.13 -8.31 12.28
CA SER A 55 -5.48 -9.65 11.80
C SER A 55 -6.08 -9.60 10.39
N VAL A 56 -5.60 -10.46 9.49
CA VAL A 56 -6.00 -10.49 8.06
C VAL A 56 -7.01 -11.60 7.78
N ILE A 57 -8.21 -11.24 7.32
CA ILE A 57 -9.20 -12.16 6.75
C ILE A 57 -8.97 -12.28 5.25
N GLN A 58 -8.79 -13.51 4.75
CA GLN A 58 -8.39 -13.76 3.37
C GLN A 58 -8.86 -15.12 2.82
N PHE A 59 -8.89 -15.24 1.49
CA PHE A 59 -9.07 -16.51 0.78
C PHE A 59 -7.73 -17.05 0.31
N VAL A 60 -7.36 -18.28 0.66
CA VAL A 60 -6.08 -18.88 0.23
C VAL A 60 -6.27 -20.29 -0.26
N GLY A 61 -5.48 -20.71 -1.25
CA GLY A 61 -5.53 -22.09 -1.73
C GLY A 61 -4.25 -22.55 -2.39
N GLY A 62 -4.10 -23.86 -2.53
CA GLY A 62 -2.92 -24.49 -3.14
C GLY A 62 -1.60 -24.17 -2.41
N MET A 63 -0.48 -24.35 -3.11
CA MET A 63 0.86 -24.13 -2.55
C MET A 63 1.16 -22.64 -2.33
N THR A 64 0.69 -21.77 -3.22
CA THR A 64 0.83 -20.31 -3.09
C THR A 64 0.07 -19.79 -1.87
N GLY A 65 -1.12 -20.33 -1.59
CA GLY A 65 -1.87 -20.03 -0.37
C GLY A 65 -1.14 -20.47 0.91
N ARG A 66 -0.55 -21.68 0.91
CA ARG A 66 0.27 -22.16 2.03
C ARG A 66 1.51 -21.30 2.26
N TYR A 67 2.17 -20.85 1.19
CA TYR A 67 3.29 -19.90 1.30
C TYR A 67 2.85 -18.61 2.00
N ILE A 68 1.69 -18.07 1.63
CA ILE A 68 1.16 -16.84 2.25
C ILE A 68 0.96 -17.03 3.77
N GLN A 69 0.38 -18.16 4.16
CA GLN A 69 0.16 -18.45 5.59
C GLN A 69 1.48 -18.62 6.34
N ALA A 70 2.42 -19.39 5.79
CA ALA A 70 3.75 -19.58 6.39
C ALA A 70 4.50 -18.25 6.52
N PHE A 71 4.47 -17.41 5.49
CA PHE A 71 5.04 -16.06 5.55
C PHE A 71 4.42 -15.23 6.68
N GLN A 72 3.09 -15.24 6.81
CA GLN A 72 2.40 -14.48 7.86
C GLN A 72 2.76 -15.00 9.26
N GLU A 73 2.84 -16.32 9.44
CA GLU A 73 3.26 -16.96 10.69
C GLU A 73 4.69 -16.56 11.07
N GLU A 74 5.64 -16.63 10.13
CA GLU A 74 7.03 -16.24 10.36
C GLU A 74 7.20 -14.75 10.71
N ASN A 75 6.31 -13.90 10.19
CA ASN A 75 6.32 -12.46 10.48
C ASN A 75 5.38 -12.06 11.64
N ASN A 76 4.86 -13.03 12.41
CA ASN A 76 3.92 -12.82 13.52
C ASN A 76 2.66 -12.01 13.13
N ILE A 77 2.21 -12.15 11.89
CA ILE A 77 0.99 -11.52 11.39
C ILE A 77 -0.18 -12.49 11.61
N SER A 78 -1.14 -12.08 12.45
CA SER A 78 -2.38 -12.85 12.65
C SER A 78 -3.19 -12.92 11.36
N HIS A 79 -3.73 -14.09 11.06
CA HIS A 79 -4.54 -14.29 9.87
C HIS A 79 -5.68 -15.29 10.11
N ILE A 80 -6.78 -15.12 9.38
CA ILE A 80 -7.94 -16.00 9.36
C ILE A 80 -8.23 -16.34 7.90
N SER A 81 -7.95 -17.58 7.54
CA SER A 81 -7.96 -18.04 6.16
C SER A 81 -9.20 -18.88 5.84
N ILE A 82 -9.86 -18.57 4.72
CA ILE A 82 -10.87 -19.42 4.10
C ILE A 82 -10.23 -20.15 2.93
N ASN A 83 -10.21 -21.49 3.00
CA ASN A 83 -9.52 -22.30 2.00
C ASN A 83 -10.27 -22.32 0.66
N THR A 84 -9.53 -22.18 -0.44
CA THR A 84 -10.00 -22.30 -1.82
C THR A 84 -9.47 -23.56 -2.50
N GLN A 85 -10.29 -24.12 -3.39
CA GLN A 85 -9.91 -25.33 -4.15
C GLN A 85 -8.78 -25.05 -5.15
N LYS A 86 -8.78 -23.86 -5.75
CA LYS A 86 -7.73 -23.40 -6.66
C LYS A 86 -6.65 -22.64 -5.90
N ALA A 87 -5.45 -22.65 -6.48
CA ALA A 87 -4.31 -21.92 -5.95
C ALA A 87 -4.57 -20.40 -5.90
N THR A 88 -4.02 -19.74 -4.90
CA THR A 88 -3.94 -18.27 -4.87
C THR A 88 -3.11 -17.78 -6.07
N ARG A 89 -3.55 -16.71 -6.73
CA ARG A 89 -2.90 -16.15 -7.93
C ARG A 89 -1.47 -15.68 -7.66
N THR A 90 -0.67 -15.56 -8.71
CA THR A 90 0.64 -14.90 -8.66
C THR A 90 0.56 -13.48 -9.24
N CYS A 91 1.15 -12.52 -8.54
CA CYS A 91 1.52 -11.23 -9.11
C CYS A 91 3.03 -11.25 -9.32
N THR A 92 3.49 -11.00 -10.54
CA THR A 92 4.91 -10.89 -10.87
C THR A 92 5.26 -9.45 -11.18
N THR A 93 6.16 -8.86 -10.40
CA THR A 93 6.77 -7.57 -10.69
C THR A 93 8.09 -7.80 -11.42
N ILE A 94 8.26 -7.15 -12.56
CA ILE A 94 9.48 -7.08 -13.33
C ILE A 94 10.14 -5.74 -13.00
N LEU A 95 11.38 -5.77 -12.53
CA LEU A 95 12.22 -4.60 -12.32
C LEU A 95 13.36 -4.62 -13.33
N ASP A 96 13.40 -3.62 -14.22
CA ASP A 96 14.54 -3.38 -15.10
C ASP A 96 15.49 -2.40 -14.41
N GLU A 97 16.64 -2.89 -13.95
CA GLU A 97 17.59 -2.06 -13.19
C GLU A 97 18.34 -1.05 -14.06
N ARG A 98 18.35 -1.23 -15.40
CA ARG A 98 18.98 -0.27 -16.31
C ARG A 98 18.09 0.92 -16.58
N THR A 99 16.78 0.71 -16.70
CA THR A 99 15.83 1.81 -16.90
C THR A 99 15.25 2.33 -15.59
N GLY A 100 15.34 1.55 -14.52
CA GLY A 100 14.61 1.79 -13.28
C GLY A 100 13.10 1.54 -13.41
N GLU A 101 12.64 1.02 -14.56
CA GLU A 101 11.21 0.81 -14.82
C GLU A 101 10.69 -0.48 -14.18
N MET A 102 9.40 -0.44 -13.85
CA MET A 102 8.68 -1.56 -13.27
C MET A 102 7.48 -1.93 -14.12
N THR A 103 7.26 -3.23 -14.31
CA THR A 103 6.06 -3.78 -14.95
C THR A 103 5.43 -4.83 -14.05
N GLN A 104 4.12 -4.73 -13.81
CA GLN A 104 3.38 -5.74 -13.04
C GLN A 104 2.57 -6.65 -13.97
N LEU A 105 2.77 -7.96 -13.82
CA LEU A 105 1.98 -9.00 -14.46
C LEU A 105 1.07 -9.63 -13.41
N ILE A 106 -0.24 -9.45 -13.59
CA ILE A 106 -1.24 -9.88 -12.62
C ILE A 106 -1.99 -11.09 -13.17
N GLU A 107 -1.83 -12.25 -12.55
CA GLU A 107 -2.64 -13.43 -12.91
C GLU A 107 -4.10 -13.28 -12.45
N PRO A 108 -5.06 -13.89 -13.16
CA PRO A 108 -6.45 -13.90 -12.73
C PRO A 108 -6.61 -14.64 -11.40
N ALA A 109 -7.41 -14.07 -10.51
CA ALA A 109 -7.78 -14.72 -9.26
C ALA A 109 -8.74 -15.89 -9.49
N ALA A 110 -8.64 -16.91 -8.64
CA ALA A 110 -9.63 -17.97 -8.60
C ALA A 110 -11.00 -17.42 -8.20
N ARG A 111 -12.07 -18.02 -8.76
CA ARG A 111 -13.43 -17.73 -8.33
C ARG A 111 -13.66 -18.23 -6.90
N VAL A 112 -14.28 -17.40 -6.08
CA VAL A 112 -14.87 -17.75 -4.79
C VAL A 112 -16.24 -18.37 -5.03
N GLU A 113 -16.42 -19.59 -4.53
CA GLU A 113 -17.66 -20.34 -4.64
C GLU A 113 -18.69 -19.88 -3.60
N ALA A 114 -19.98 -20.12 -3.85
CA ALA A 114 -21.07 -19.66 -3.00
C ALA A 114 -20.92 -20.10 -1.52
N ALA A 115 -20.50 -21.34 -1.28
CA ALA A 115 -20.26 -21.85 0.07
C ALA A 115 -19.18 -21.05 0.83
N GLN A 116 -18.16 -20.58 0.12
CA GLN A 116 -17.06 -19.80 0.69
C GLN A 116 -17.48 -18.35 0.95
N SER A 117 -18.34 -17.79 0.10
CA SER A 117 -18.97 -16.49 0.35
C SER A 117 -19.83 -16.52 1.62
N VAL A 118 -20.62 -17.58 1.82
CA VAL A 118 -21.42 -17.79 3.05
C VAL A 118 -20.50 -17.96 4.26
N GLN A 119 -19.39 -18.70 4.11
CA GLN A 119 -18.40 -18.84 5.17
C GLN A 119 -17.75 -17.50 5.54
N LEU A 120 -17.43 -16.65 4.56
CA LEU A 120 -16.90 -15.31 4.80
C LEU A 120 -17.90 -14.45 5.58
N GLU A 121 -19.16 -14.41 5.15
CA GLU A 121 -20.18 -13.64 5.86
C GLU A 121 -20.32 -14.08 7.31
N LYS A 122 -20.41 -15.39 7.55
CA LYS A 122 -20.47 -15.93 8.92
C LYS A 122 -19.23 -15.54 9.72
N LEU A 123 -18.05 -15.73 9.13
CA LEU A 123 -16.77 -15.41 9.78
C LEU A 123 -16.70 -13.93 10.18
N VAL A 124 -17.06 -13.01 9.28
CA VAL A 124 -17.05 -11.57 9.55
C VAL A 124 -18.00 -11.24 10.71
N ARG A 125 -19.21 -11.81 10.71
CA ARG A 125 -20.17 -11.62 11.81
C ARG A 125 -19.62 -12.13 13.13
N ASP A 126 -18.99 -13.30 13.13
CA ASP A 126 -18.41 -13.92 14.32
C ASP A 126 -17.22 -13.09 14.84
N VAL A 127 -16.34 -12.61 13.96
CA VAL A 127 -15.19 -11.76 14.33
C VAL A 127 -15.69 -10.44 14.93
N ILE A 128 -16.64 -9.78 14.29
CA ILE A 128 -17.21 -8.51 14.77
C ILE A 128 -17.93 -8.69 16.11
N SER A 129 -18.72 -9.75 16.27
CA SER A 129 -19.54 -9.97 17.47
C SER A 129 -18.72 -10.45 18.68
N ASN A 130 -17.68 -11.26 18.45
CA ASN A 130 -16.93 -11.91 19.53
C ASN A 130 -15.64 -11.17 19.93
N SER A 131 -15.30 -10.07 19.26
CA SER A 131 -14.06 -9.33 19.51
C SER A 131 -14.36 -7.96 20.13
N PRO A 132 -14.49 -7.85 21.46
CA PRO A 132 -14.80 -6.59 22.15
C PRO A 132 -13.68 -5.52 22.03
N LYS A 133 -12.59 -5.83 21.33
CA LYS A 133 -11.40 -4.97 21.13
C LYS A 133 -11.18 -4.57 19.67
N ILE A 134 -12.13 -4.78 18.76
CA ILE A 134 -11.98 -4.27 17.39
C ILE A 134 -12.16 -2.76 17.42
N GLU A 135 -11.09 -2.02 17.14
CA GLU A 135 -11.11 -0.56 17.06
C GLU A 135 -11.16 -0.05 15.63
N ALA A 136 -10.71 -0.86 14.65
CA ALA A 136 -10.88 -0.58 13.24
C ALA A 136 -11.13 -1.81 12.38
N ILE A 137 -11.82 -1.59 11.27
CA ILE A 137 -11.98 -2.48 10.14
C ILE A 137 -11.38 -1.78 8.92
N ALA A 138 -10.60 -2.47 8.08
CA ALA A 138 -10.30 -1.95 6.74
C ALA A 138 -10.64 -2.91 5.62
N LEU A 139 -11.20 -2.33 4.56
CA LEU A 139 -11.59 -2.99 3.32
C LEU A 139 -10.61 -2.55 2.24
N CYS A 140 -9.71 -3.45 1.86
CA CYS A 140 -8.57 -3.10 1.01
C CYS A 140 -8.57 -3.89 -0.29
N GLY A 141 -8.51 -3.17 -1.40
CA GLY A 141 -8.23 -3.71 -2.73
C GLY A 141 -9.43 -4.27 -3.46
N THR A 142 -9.12 -5.04 -4.51
CA THR A 142 -10.13 -5.65 -5.39
C THR A 142 -10.74 -6.91 -4.77
N LEU A 143 -11.95 -7.26 -5.22
CA LEU A 143 -12.58 -8.54 -4.91
C LEU A 143 -12.24 -9.60 -5.97
N PRO A 144 -12.07 -10.87 -5.58
CA PRO A 144 -11.92 -11.97 -6.54
C PRO A 144 -13.27 -12.26 -7.24
N PRO A 145 -13.26 -12.92 -8.41
CA PRO A 145 -14.49 -13.35 -9.06
C PRO A 145 -15.38 -14.17 -8.12
N GLY A 146 -16.70 -13.98 -8.18
CA GLY A 146 -17.65 -14.65 -7.28
C GLY A 146 -18.05 -13.81 -6.07
N LEU A 147 -17.24 -12.80 -5.71
CA LEU A 147 -17.66 -11.72 -4.80
C LEU A 147 -18.01 -10.46 -5.60
N THR A 148 -18.80 -9.58 -4.98
CA THR A 148 -19.25 -8.32 -5.58
C THR A 148 -19.21 -7.21 -4.54
N GLY A 149 -19.46 -5.96 -4.95
CA GLY A 149 -19.50 -4.81 -4.04
C GLY A 149 -20.43 -5.01 -2.84
N SER A 150 -21.46 -5.86 -2.95
CA SER A 150 -22.33 -6.24 -1.83
C SER A 150 -21.58 -6.84 -0.63
N THR A 151 -20.44 -7.49 -0.86
CA THR A 151 -19.58 -7.99 0.22
C THR A 151 -19.06 -6.84 1.08
N TYR A 152 -18.47 -5.81 0.47
CA TYR A 152 -18.00 -4.62 1.19
C TYR A 152 -19.14 -3.84 1.81
N THR A 153 -20.27 -3.69 1.12
CA THR A 153 -21.48 -3.05 1.67
C THR A 153 -21.98 -3.77 2.92
N LEU A 154 -22.05 -5.11 2.90
CA LEU A 154 -22.42 -5.90 4.06
C LEU A 154 -21.48 -5.66 5.23
N ILE A 155 -20.17 -5.72 5.01
CA ILE A 155 -19.19 -5.52 6.09
C ILE A 155 -19.28 -4.11 6.66
N ALA A 156 -19.45 -3.10 5.80
CA ALA A 156 -19.65 -1.72 6.22
C ALA A 156 -20.92 -1.57 7.08
N GLN A 157 -22.00 -2.28 6.77
CA GLN A 157 -23.24 -2.31 7.56
C GLN A 157 -23.07 -3.01 8.92
N LEU A 158 -22.13 -3.95 9.03
CA LEU A 158 -21.84 -4.67 10.28
C LEU A 158 -20.89 -3.91 11.21
N LYS A 159 -20.32 -2.78 10.78
CA LYS A 159 -19.44 -1.94 11.58
C LYS A 159 -20.09 -1.58 12.93
N PRO A 160 -19.49 -1.97 14.07
CA PRO A 160 -20.00 -1.57 15.37
C PRO A 160 -19.84 -0.06 15.63
N PRO A 161 -20.65 0.53 16.52
CA PRO A 161 -20.46 1.91 16.96
C PRO A 161 -19.04 2.13 17.54
N GLY A 162 -18.41 3.25 17.20
CA GLY A 162 -17.08 3.62 17.71
C GLY A 162 -15.90 2.94 17.00
N VAL A 163 -16.13 1.94 16.15
CA VAL A 163 -15.10 1.31 15.33
C VAL A 163 -14.81 2.20 14.12
N VAL A 164 -13.54 2.38 13.74
CA VAL A 164 -13.17 3.10 12.51
C VAL A 164 -13.26 2.16 11.31
N LEU A 165 -13.88 2.59 10.21
CA LEU A 165 -13.93 1.86 8.95
C LEU A 165 -13.13 2.60 7.87
N LEU A 166 -12.00 2.02 7.47
CA LEU A 166 -11.20 2.44 6.32
C LEU A 166 -11.63 1.69 5.06
N LEU A 167 -11.81 2.41 3.96
CA LEU A 167 -11.92 1.87 2.61
C LEU A 167 -10.70 2.31 1.78
N ASP A 168 -9.94 1.34 1.27
CA ASP A 168 -8.87 1.52 0.29
C ASP A 168 -9.22 0.75 -0.99
N ALA A 169 -10.29 1.21 -1.65
CA ALA A 169 -10.79 0.71 -2.92
C ALA A 169 -11.72 1.76 -3.55
N TYR A 170 -11.81 1.76 -4.89
CA TYR A 170 -12.70 2.68 -5.63
C TYR A 170 -13.75 1.96 -6.49
N GLN A 171 -13.55 0.68 -6.82
CA GLN A 171 -14.43 -0.06 -7.73
C GLN A 171 -15.79 -0.47 -7.11
N PHE A 172 -15.97 -0.27 -5.80
CA PHE A 172 -17.16 -0.72 -5.06
C PHE A 172 -17.81 0.44 -4.26
N PRO A 173 -18.29 1.49 -4.94
CA PRO A 173 -18.77 2.71 -4.28
C PRO A 173 -20.03 2.50 -3.42
N ASP A 174 -20.79 1.43 -3.63
CA ASP A 174 -22.02 1.15 -2.87
C ASP A 174 -21.78 1.07 -1.35
N CYS A 175 -20.58 0.66 -0.92
CA CYS A 175 -20.25 0.63 0.51
C CYS A 175 -20.11 2.04 1.11
N LEU A 176 -19.73 3.05 0.30
CA LEU A 176 -19.70 4.46 0.72
C LEU A 176 -21.11 5.01 0.98
N LEU A 177 -22.12 4.51 0.25
CA LEU A 177 -23.51 4.90 0.40
C LEU A 177 -24.14 4.43 1.72
N THR A 178 -23.49 3.49 2.43
CA THR A 178 -23.92 3.08 3.77
C THR A 178 -23.77 4.20 4.81
N GLY A 179 -22.91 5.19 4.54
CA GLY A 179 -22.55 6.24 5.50
C GLY A 179 -21.70 5.75 6.68
N ASN A 180 -21.25 4.50 6.65
CA ASN A 180 -20.46 3.90 7.73
C ASN A 180 -18.96 3.99 7.49
N VAL A 181 -18.50 4.31 6.28
CA VAL A 181 -17.06 4.48 5.98
C VAL A 181 -16.57 5.79 6.58
N ASP A 182 -15.59 5.73 7.48
CA ASP A 182 -15.03 6.91 8.13
C ASP A 182 -13.88 7.50 7.32
N ILE A 183 -13.04 6.63 6.76
CA ILE A 183 -11.86 7.01 5.98
C ILE A 183 -11.95 6.36 4.60
N LEU A 184 -11.96 7.18 3.54
CA LEU A 184 -11.73 6.73 2.17
C LEU A 184 -10.31 7.15 1.78
N LYS A 185 -9.44 6.20 1.46
CA LYS A 185 -8.10 6.52 0.99
C LYS A 185 -7.85 5.92 -0.39
N ILE A 186 -7.59 6.80 -1.36
CA ILE A 186 -7.46 6.46 -2.77
C ILE A 186 -6.35 7.30 -3.41
N ASN A 187 -5.88 6.90 -4.58
CA ASN A 187 -4.95 7.73 -5.36
C ASN A 187 -5.71 8.76 -6.23
N ALA A 188 -4.97 9.69 -6.84
CA ALA A 188 -5.51 10.74 -7.70
C ALA A 188 -6.35 10.20 -8.87
N GLU A 189 -5.86 9.18 -9.57
CA GLU A 189 -6.57 8.54 -10.68
C GLU A 189 -7.88 7.89 -10.20
N GLU A 190 -7.81 7.08 -9.15
CA GLU A 190 -8.95 6.43 -8.50
C GLU A 190 -9.99 7.47 -8.04
N SER A 191 -9.54 8.61 -7.49
CA SER A 191 -10.42 9.69 -7.05
C SER A 191 -11.17 10.38 -8.19
N ARG A 192 -10.50 10.62 -9.32
CA ARG A 192 -11.10 11.23 -10.52
C ARG A 192 -12.11 10.29 -11.15
N LEU A 193 -11.76 9.00 -11.25
CA LEU A 193 -12.68 7.95 -11.72
C LEU A 193 -13.93 7.86 -10.83
N LEU A 194 -13.74 7.81 -9.51
CA LEU A 194 -14.85 7.75 -8.56
C LEU A 194 -15.74 9.00 -8.61
N ALA A 195 -15.15 10.18 -8.79
CA ALA A 195 -15.88 11.44 -8.96
C ALA A 195 -16.50 11.63 -10.35
N SER A 196 -16.21 10.72 -11.30
CA SER A 196 -16.54 10.86 -12.73
C SER A 196 -16.04 12.18 -13.33
N MET A 197 -14.80 12.55 -13.00
CA MET A 197 -14.11 13.75 -13.48
C MET A 197 -12.94 13.38 -14.41
N GLY A 198 -12.51 14.32 -15.25
CA GLY A 198 -11.40 14.10 -16.19
C GLY A 198 -10.05 13.88 -15.51
N GLU A 199 -9.09 13.29 -16.23
CA GLU A 199 -7.75 12.96 -15.74
C GLU A 199 -6.96 14.19 -15.24
N ASP A 200 -7.19 15.36 -15.83
CA ASP A 200 -6.53 16.62 -15.46
C ASP A 200 -7.30 17.41 -14.38
N ALA A 201 -8.37 16.85 -13.81
CA ALA A 201 -9.16 17.54 -12.81
C ALA A 201 -8.32 17.85 -11.56
N ASP A 202 -8.49 19.09 -11.07
CA ASP A 202 -7.86 19.57 -9.85
C ASP A 202 -8.32 18.75 -8.64
N LEU A 203 -7.37 18.33 -7.80
CA LEU A 203 -7.65 17.42 -6.69
C LEU A 203 -8.57 18.03 -5.63
N ILE A 204 -8.53 19.35 -5.44
CA ILE A 204 -9.40 20.03 -4.48
C ILE A 204 -10.85 19.96 -4.97
N GLU A 205 -11.10 20.21 -6.25
CA GLU A 205 -12.44 20.09 -6.84
C GLU A 205 -12.94 18.65 -6.86
N VAL A 206 -12.07 17.67 -7.13
CA VAL A 206 -12.40 16.24 -7.03
C VAL A 206 -12.81 15.89 -5.59
N GLY A 207 -12.05 16.31 -4.58
CA GLY A 207 -12.39 16.03 -3.18
C GLY A 207 -13.71 16.68 -2.73
N LYS A 208 -13.99 17.92 -3.16
CA LYS A 208 -15.29 18.56 -2.94
C LYS A 208 -16.43 17.77 -3.56
N LYS A 209 -16.26 17.31 -4.81
CA LYS A 209 -17.26 16.49 -5.51
C LYS A 209 -17.51 15.17 -4.80
N LEU A 210 -16.46 14.48 -4.34
CA LEU A 210 -16.61 13.24 -3.61
C LEU A 210 -17.36 13.42 -2.28
N HIS A 211 -17.11 14.50 -1.54
CA HIS A 211 -17.85 14.81 -0.31
C HIS A 211 -19.31 15.23 -0.54
N SER A 212 -19.64 15.76 -1.72
CA SER A 212 -21.05 16.00 -2.08
C SER A 212 -21.77 14.69 -2.44
N MET A 213 -21.04 13.70 -2.98
CA MET A 213 -21.58 12.38 -3.34
C MET A 213 -21.70 11.43 -2.13
N TYR A 214 -20.72 11.46 -1.22
CA TYR A 214 -20.57 10.45 -0.16
C TYR A 214 -20.45 11.08 1.23
N ARG A 215 -21.13 10.46 2.20
CA ARG A 215 -21.04 10.83 3.62
C ARG A 215 -19.85 10.14 4.27
N VAL A 216 -18.64 10.59 3.93
CA VAL A 216 -17.38 10.10 4.52
C VAL A 216 -16.78 11.21 5.36
N ARG A 217 -16.23 10.87 6.53
CA ARG A 217 -15.59 11.86 7.40
C ARG A 217 -14.27 12.34 6.81
N PHE A 218 -13.41 11.41 6.39
CA PHE A 218 -12.10 11.71 5.82
C PHE A 218 -11.95 11.12 4.42
N ILE A 219 -11.58 11.95 3.45
CA ILE A 219 -11.12 11.50 2.13
C ILE A 219 -9.64 11.85 2.01
N ALA A 220 -8.78 10.84 1.95
CA ALA A 220 -7.34 10.98 1.78
C ALA A 220 -6.95 10.62 0.35
N VAL A 221 -6.45 11.60 -0.40
CA VAL A 221 -6.05 11.44 -1.80
C VAL A 221 -4.53 11.55 -1.90
N THR A 222 -3.91 10.53 -2.50
CA THR A 222 -2.46 10.47 -2.73
C THR A 222 -2.13 10.62 -4.22
N ASN A 223 -1.05 11.31 -4.60
CA ASN A 223 -0.66 11.49 -6.01
C ASN A 223 0.83 11.13 -6.25
N GLY A 224 1.26 9.97 -5.75
CA GLY A 224 2.64 9.52 -5.94
C GLY A 224 3.66 10.51 -5.35
N PRO A 225 4.67 10.97 -6.13
CA PRO A 225 5.67 11.94 -5.67
C PRO A 225 5.14 13.38 -5.59
N ASP A 226 3.94 13.65 -6.12
CA ASP A 226 3.33 14.97 -6.10
C ASP A 226 2.57 15.21 -4.78
N GLN A 227 1.69 16.22 -4.76
CA GLN A 227 0.90 16.58 -3.58
C GLN A 227 -0.10 15.49 -3.16
N ALA A 228 -0.35 15.40 -1.86
CA ALA A 228 -1.47 14.67 -1.29
C ALA A 228 -2.47 15.65 -0.65
N CYS A 229 -3.73 15.25 -0.53
CA CYS A 229 -4.78 16.05 0.10
C CYS A 229 -5.57 15.21 1.11
N LEU A 230 -5.89 15.80 2.25
CA LEU A 230 -6.85 15.26 3.22
C LEU A 230 -8.04 16.21 3.30
N PHE A 231 -9.22 15.68 3.02
CA PHE A 231 -10.49 16.38 3.16
C PHE A 231 -11.17 15.85 4.42
N GLU A 232 -11.57 16.75 5.32
CA GLU A 232 -12.36 16.42 6.51
C GLU A 232 -13.72 17.11 6.46
N SER A 233 -14.79 16.32 6.55
CA SER A 233 -16.15 16.83 6.73
C SER A 233 -16.40 17.23 8.17
N VAL A 234 -16.67 18.52 8.38
CA VAL A 234 -17.02 19.10 9.68
C VAL A 234 -18.50 19.48 9.70
N THR A 235 -19.26 18.91 10.63
CA THR A 235 -20.64 19.33 10.90
C THR A 235 -20.61 20.38 12.00
N LEU A 236 -20.98 21.62 11.68
CA LEU A 236 -21.17 22.66 12.69
C LEU A 236 -22.39 22.31 13.57
N ALA A 237 -22.42 22.76 14.82
CA ALA A 237 -23.23 22.27 15.96
C ALA A 237 -24.78 22.16 15.79
N HIS A 238 -25.34 22.41 14.61
CA HIS A 238 -26.72 22.11 14.26
C HIS A 238 -26.76 21.02 13.18
N GLN A 239 -27.48 19.92 13.42
CA GLN A 239 -27.53 18.75 12.52
C GLN A 239 -28.07 19.05 11.10
N ASP A 240 -28.60 20.26 10.87
CA ASP A 240 -29.10 20.76 9.59
C ASP A 240 -28.23 21.90 8.99
N GLY A 241 -27.05 22.16 9.55
CA GLY A 241 -26.12 23.18 9.04
C GLY A 241 -25.37 22.74 7.78
N PRO A 242 -24.89 23.68 6.95
CA PRO A 242 -24.11 23.34 5.76
C PRO A 242 -22.86 22.56 6.14
N ARG A 243 -22.56 21.50 5.36
CA ARG A 243 -21.30 20.77 5.54
C ARG A 243 -20.15 21.64 5.11
N MET A 244 -19.18 21.77 6.00
CA MET A 244 -17.93 22.45 5.72
C MET A 244 -16.82 21.42 5.55
N LEU A 245 -15.88 21.72 4.65
CA LEU A 245 -14.68 20.91 4.45
C LEU A 245 -13.46 21.66 4.95
N ASN A 246 -12.71 21.01 5.83
CA ASN A 246 -11.31 21.34 6.03
C ASN A 246 -10.47 20.61 4.99
N ILE A 247 -9.55 21.33 4.35
CA ILE A 247 -8.69 20.77 3.31
C ILE A 247 -7.25 21.00 3.72
N THR A 248 -6.53 19.90 3.91
CA THR A 248 -5.10 19.92 4.19
C THR A 248 -4.35 19.40 2.97
N THR A 249 -3.37 20.16 2.50
CA THR A 249 -2.49 19.77 1.39
C THR A 249 -1.10 19.48 1.93
N TYR A 250 -0.51 18.39 1.45
CA TYR A 250 0.79 17.89 1.86
C TYR A 250 1.72 17.87 0.65
N VAL A 251 2.90 18.46 0.82
CA VAL A 251 3.98 18.39 -0.19
C VAL A 251 4.93 17.28 0.21
N ILE A 252 5.08 16.29 -0.66
CA ILE A 252 5.97 15.14 -0.43
C ILE A 252 7.39 15.54 -0.85
N PRO A 253 8.38 15.51 0.05
CA PRO A 253 9.76 15.81 -0.32
C PRO A 253 10.30 14.68 -1.21
N PRO A 254 11.11 14.98 -2.23
CA PRO A 254 11.79 13.94 -3.00
C PRO A 254 12.66 13.08 -2.08
N VAL A 255 12.37 11.78 -2.03
CA VAL A 255 12.99 10.84 -1.07
C VAL A 255 14.51 10.83 -1.18
N LEU A 256 15.04 10.89 -2.41
CA LEU A 256 16.49 10.93 -2.64
C LEU A 256 17.16 12.19 -2.08
N THR A 257 16.47 13.32 -2.11
CA THR A 257 16.96 14.56 -1.49
C THR A 257 17.06 14.39 0.01
N VAL A 258 16.03 13.82 0.64
CA VAL A 258 16.05 13.53 2.09
C VAL A 258 17.24 12.64 2.46
N LEU A 259 17.45 11.54 1.71
CA LEU A 259 18.58 10.64 1.95
C LEU A 259 19.93 11.34 1.80
N SER A 260 20.08 12.22 0.82
CA SER A 260 21.34 12.95 0.60
C SER A 260 21.68 13.91 1.74
N GLU A 261 20.68 14.37 2.50
CA GLU A 261 20.85 15.29 3.63
C GLU A 261 21.05 14.56 4.96
N MET A 262 20.86 13.24 5.00
CA MET A 262 21.09 12.44 6.20
C MET A 262 22.60 12.15 6.37
N GLU A 263 23.13 12.47 7.56
CA GLU A 263 24.55 12.28 7.90
C GLU A 263 24.89 10.81 8.25
N ASP A 264 23.91 10.03 8.74
CA ASP A 264 24.10 8.69 9.32
C ASP A 264 23.54 7.51 8.48
N ILE A 265 23.57 7.58 7.14
CA ILE A 265 23.23 6.40 6.32
C ILE A 265 24.47 5.50 6.19
N GLU A 266 24.68 4.62 7.18
CA GLU A 266 25.76 3.61 7.13
C GLU A 266 25.54 2.59 5.99
N SER A 267 24.29 2.39 5.57
CA SER A 267 23.90 1.65 4.36
C SER A 267 22.45 1.93 3.98
N LEU A 268 22.12 2.00 2.69
CA LEU A 268 20.71 1.93 2.22
C LEU A 268 20.03 0.70 2.84
N PRO A 269 18.73 0.76 3.15
CA PRO A 269 18.05 -0.33 3.80
C PRO A 269 18.25 -1.62 2.99
N SER A 270 18.90 -2.60 3.63
CA SER A 270 19.15 -3.89 3.03
C SER A 270 17.88 -4.72 3.14
N SER A 271 17.49 -5.34 2.05
CA SER A 271 16.38 -6.28 1.99
C SER A 271 16.48 -7.28 3.15
N PRO A 272 15.40 -7.48 3.94
CA PRO A 272 15.42 -8.47 5.01
C PRO A 272 15.89 -9.81 4.45
N ARG A 273 16.80 -10.48 5.16
CA ARG A 273 17.25 -11.82 4.77
C ARG A 273 16.01 -12.71 4.77
N SER A 274 15.61 -13.21 3.59
CA SER A 274 14.63 -14.29 3.55
C SER A 274 15.24 -15.48 4.28
N TYR A 275 14.76 -15.79 5.47
CA TYR A 275 14.89 -17.15 5.97
C TYR A 275 14.20 -18.05 4.93
N ALA A 276 14.83 -19.18 4.61
CA ALA A 276 14.42 -20.03 3.51
C ALA A 276 13.02 -20.61 3.74
N LEU A 277 11.99 -19.84 3.41
CA LEU A 277 10.64 -20.33 3.19
C LEU A 277 10.74 -21.41 2.12
N PRO A 278 9.95 -22.50 2.21
CA PRO A 278 9.98 -23.56 1.22
C PRO A 278 9.85 -22.94 -0.18
N GLU A 279 10.88 -23.10 -1.02
CA GLU A 279 10.83 -22.61 -2.39
C GLU A 279 9.59 -23.18 -3.05
N ALA A 280 8.62 -22.32 -3.41
CA ALA A 280 7.39 -22.74 -4.07
C ALA A 280 7.66 -23.41 -5.42
N THR A 281 8.88 -23.25 -5.95
CA THR A 281 9.38 -23.78 -7.22
C THR A 281 10.80 -24.28 -6.97
N GLY A 282 11.01 -25.58 -6.74
CA GLY A 282 12.35 -26.10 -6.41
C GLY A 282 13.41 -25.88 -7.50
N GLU A 283 14.66 -25.64 -7.04
CA GLU A 283 15.98 -25.81 -7.69
C GLU A 283 16.76 -24.58 -8.26
N PRO A 284 18.13 -24.65 -8.31
CA PRO A 284 19.02 -23.66 -7.68
C PRO A 284 19.78 -22.67 -8.61
N SER A 285 20.42 -21.73 -7.92
CA SER A 285 21.16 -20.52 -8.33
C SER A 285 22.44 -20.73 -9.15
N VAL A 286 22.64 -19.91 -10.20
CA VAL A 286 23.97 -19.55 -10.75
C VAL A 286 23.96 -18.13 -11.36
N MET A 287 24.93 -17.30 -10.94
CA MET A 287 25.25 -15.94 -11.45
C MET A 287 25.97 -15.98 -12.81
N HIS A 288 25.79 -14.95 -13.68
CA HIS A 288 26.89 -14.29 -14.42
C HIS A 288 26.43 -13.05 -15.26
N THR A 289 27.01 -11.91 -14.89
CA THR A 289 27.49 -10.64 -15.49
C THR A 289 27.51 -10.42 -17.04
N VAL A 290 26.88 -9.30 -17.51
CA VAL A 290 27.43 -8.13 -18.29
C VAL A 290 27.22 -7.90 -19.82
N LEU A 291 26.58 -6.73 -20.10
CA LEU A 291 26.84 -5.62 -21.07
C LEU A 291 25.99 -5.35 -22.36
N LYS A 292 25.41 -4.12 -22.34
CA LYS A 292 25.34 -3.00 -23.34
C LYS A 292 24.18 -2.83 -24.36
N THR A 293 23.31 -1.85 -24.01
CA THR A 293 22.77 -0.67 -24.79
C THR A 293 21.78 -0.90 -25.95
N GLN A 294 20.76 -0.08 -26.31
CA GLN A 294 20.33 1.32 -26.06
C GLN A 294 18.78 1.45 -25.91
N ASN A 295 18.29 2.69 -25.79
CA ASN A 295 17.02 3.25 -25.24
C ASN A 295 15.72 3.09 -26.07
N HIS A 296 14.55 3.16 -25.39
CA HIS A 296 13.57 4.28 -25.46
C HIS A 296 12.29 4.08 -24.57
N SER A 297 12.07 5.05 -23.67
CA SER A 297 10.84 5.62 -23.02
C SER A 297 9.56 4.82 -22.69
N GLY A 298 9.15 4.84 -21.41
CA GLY A 298 7.75 4.96 -20.97
C GLY A 298 7.49 4.86 -19.44
N SER A 299 6.79 5.86 -18.86
CA SER A 299 6.53 6.08 -17.41
C SER A 299 7.78 6.43 -16.59
N SER A 300 8.01 7.74 -16.39
CA SER A 300 9.28 8.25 -15.89
C SER A 300 9.46 8.04 -14.38
N PHE A 301 10.23 7.01 -14.04
CA PHE A 301 11.05 6.95 -12.84
C PHE A 301 12.19 7.98 -12.96
N THR A 302 12.67 8.51 -11.84
CA THR A 302 13.98 9.20 -11.79
C THR A 302 14.98 8.23 -11.19
N SER A 303 15.79 7.58 -12.03
CA SER A 303 17.05 7.01 -11.55
C SER A 303 18.03 8.16 -11.34
N PHE A 304 18.69 8.18 -10.18
CA PHE A 304 19.73 9.17 -9.90
C PHE A 304 21.00 8.45 -9.48
N SER A 305 22.11 8.82 -10.11
CA SER A 305 23.44 8.37 -9.71
C SER A 305 23.89 9.20 -8.51
N CYS A 306 23.89 8.60 -7.31
CA CYS A 306 24.49 9.25 -6.16
C CYS A 306 26.02 9.05 -6.21
N ASN A 307 26.75 10.12 -6.50
CA ASN A 307 28.21 10.18 -6.35
C ASN A 307 28.56 10.35 -4.86
N ARG A 308 28.41 9.30 -4.05
CA ARG A 308 29.09 9.22 -2.75
C ARG A 308 30.08 8.06 -2.77
N GLN A 309 31.36 8.39 -2.60
CA GLN A 309 32.37 7.44 -2.13
C GLN A 309 32.00 7.04 -0.70
N ALA A 310 31.23 5.97 -0.54
CA ALA A 310 31.18 5.26 0.72
C ALA A 310 32.53 4.54 0.88
N ASN A 311 33.40 5.05 1.75
CA ASN A 311 34.58 4.31 2.19
C ASN A 311 34.10 3.11 3.01
N ILE A 312 33.84 1.99 2.34
CA ILE A 312 33.65 0.70 3.00
C ILE A 312 35.04 0.22 3.39
N ASN A 313 35.46 0.51 4.61
CA ASN A 313 36.64 -0.09 5.19
C ASN A 313 36.37 -1.59 5.39
N GLY A 314 36.94 -2.41 4.50
CA GLY A 314 37.06 -3.85 4.73
C GLY A 314 36.77 -4.76 3.55
N CYS A 315 37.34 -4.50 2.37
CA CYS A 315 37.73 -5.51 1.38
C CYS A 315 38.57 -4.83 0.30
N ASN A 316 39.85 -5.20 0.17
CA ASN A 316 40.72 -4.75 -0.90
C ASN A 316 40.20 -5.29 -2.26
N GLY A 317 39.41 -4.47 -2.94
CA GLY A 317 38.89 -4.72 -4.27
C GLY A 317 38.19 -3.46 -4.76
N GLY A 318 38.97 -2.52 -5.31
CA GLY A 318 38.45 -1.25 -5.81
C GLY A 318 37.39 -1.45 -6.89
N ILE A 319 36.15 -1.12 -6.56
CA ILE A 319 35.09 -0.86 -7.54
C ILE A 319 34.60 0.56 -7.26
N ASN A 320 35.15 1.51 -8.02
CA ASN A 320 34.51 2.82 -8.20
C ASN A 320 33.18 2.58 -8.93
N GLY A 321 32.07 2.53 -8.19
CA GLY A 321 30.74 2.41 -8.74
C GLY A 321 29.78 3.38 -8.05
N THR A 322 29.27 4.35 -8.79
CA THR A 322 28.03 5.06 -8.44
C THR A 322 26.93 4.01 -8.27
N ARG A 323 26.41 3.86 -7.06
CA ARG A 323 25.24 3.00 -6.81
C ARG A 323 24.02 3.79 -7.29
N GLU A 324 23.42 3.35 -8.39
CA GLU A 324 22.16 3.90 -8.88
C GLU A 324 21.04 3.45 -7.93
N ILE A 325 20.33 4.39 -7.34
CA ILE A 325 19.25 4.08 -6.39
C ILE A 325 17.98 3.86 -7.21
N VAL A 326 17.50 2.62 -7.21
CA VAL A 326 16.21 2.24 -7.82
C VAL A 326 15.11 2.40 -6.77
N ILE A 327 13.96 2.93 -7.19
CA ILE A 327 12.80 3.17 -6.34
C ILE A 327 11.64 2.28 -6.79
N ASN A 328 10.93 1.64 -5.86
CA ASN A 328 9.78 0.78 -6.11
C ASN A 328 8.52 1.30 -5.37
N PRO A 329 7.56 1.94 -6.05
CA PRO A 329 6.37 2.48 -5.40
C PRO A 329 5.32 1.42 -5.00
N LEU A 330 5.54 0.12 -5.29
CA LEU A 330 4.57 -0.92 -4.96
C LEU A 330 4.37 -1.04 -3.45
N GLY A 331 3.11 -1.05 -3.03
CA GLY A 331 2.75 -1.11 -1.63
C GLY A 331 2.89 0.21 -0.88
N ALA A 332 3.40 1.29 -1.49
CA ALA A 332 3.45 2.61 -0.85
C ALA A 332 2.06 3.10 -0.46
N GLY A 333 1.07 2.87 -1.34
CA GLY A 333 -0.33 3.15 -1.04
C GLY A 333 -0.83 2.37 0.18
N ASP A 334 -0.57 1.07 0.23
CA ASP A 334 -1.02 0.19 1.32
C ASP A 334 -0.33 0.54 2.65
N THR A 335 0.95 0.93 2.57
CA THR A 335 1.75 1.43 3.70
C THR A 335 1.15 2.73 4.25
N CYS A 336 0.77 3.66 3.36
CA CYS A 336 0.09 4.88 3.76
C CYS A 336 -1.22 4.58 4.49
N SER A 337 -2.04 3.68 3.94
CA SER A 337 -3.31 3.26 4.55
C SER A 337 -3.08 2.66 5.94
N SER A 338 -2.02 1.85 6.07
CA SER A 338 -1.62 1.19 7.31
C SER A 338 -1.26 2.16 8.41
N ILE A 339 -0.20 2.94 8.18
CA ILE A 339 0.34 3.84 9.20
C ILE A 339 -0.65 4.98 9.51
N PHE A 340 -1.39 5.47 8.51
CA PHE A 340 -2.45 6.46 8.75
C PHE A 340 -3.51 5.92 9.72
N THR A 341 -3.98 4.68 9.52
CA THR A 341 -5.03 4.12 10.39
C THR A 341 -4.50 3.86 11.79
N LEU A 342 -3.28 3.32 11.93
CA LEU A 342 -2.66 3.06 13.24
C LEU A 342 -2.50 4.33 14.06
N GLU A 343 -1.85 5.33 13.48
CA GLU A 343 -1.63 6.63 14.14
C GLU A 343 -2.95 7.32 14.46
N TYR A 344 -3.96 7.21 13.60
CA TYR A 344 -5.25 7.85 13.84
C TYR A 344 -6.01 7.21 15.01
N LEU A 345 -5.91 5.88 15.18
CA LEU A 345 -6.52 5.23 16.35
C LEU A 345 -5.86 5.67 17.66
N ASP A 346 -4.55 5.89 17.65
CA ASP A 346 -3.80 6.26 18.85
C ASP A 346 -3.92 7.76 19.18
N THR A 347 -4.00 8.63 18.16
CA THR A 347 -3.92 10.09 18.33
C THR A 347 -5.24 10.82 18.14
N LEU A 348 -6.17 10.26 17.36
CA LEU A 348 -7.37 10.92 16.82
C LEU A 348 -7.07 12.22 16.02
N ASP A 349 -5.82 12.45 15.64
CA ASP A 349 -5.38 13.56 14.80
C ASP A 349 -5.16 13.06 13.38
N ALA A 350 -6.15 13.27 12.52
CA ALA A 350 -6.08 12.79 11.14
C ALA A 350 -5.01 13.50 10.31
N VAL A 351 -4.67 14.76 10.63
CA VAL A 351 -3.66 15.52 9.89
C VAL A 351 -2.28 14.94 10.16
N SER A 352 -1.90 14.83 11.44
CA SER A 352 -0.61 14.25 11.82
C SER A 352 -0.52 12.78 11.39
N SER A 353 -1.58 12.00 11.59
CA SER A 353 -1.60 10.58 11.23
C SER A 353 -1.39 10.35 9.73
N PHE A 354 -1.99 11.19 8.89
CA PHE A 354 -1.78 11.09 7.44
C PHE A 354 -0.37 11.51 7.03
N GLN A 355 0.27 12.46 7.72
CA GLN A 355 1.69 12.79 7.51
C GLN A 355 2.60 11.57 7.79
N HIS A 356 2.36 10.85 8.88
CA HIS A 356 3.07 9.60 9.17
C HIS A 356 2.84 8.55 8.07
N GLY A 357 1.60 8.40 7.61
CA GLY A 357 1.23 7.56 6.47
C GLY A 357 2.02 7.89 5.20
N LEU A 358 2.04 9.16 4.81
CA LEU A 358 2.76 9.65 3.62
C LEU A 358 4.27 9.47 3.75
N ALA A 359 4.84 9.70 4.93
CA ALA A 359 6.25 9.50 5.20
C ALA A 359 6.67 8.03 5.10
N ALA A 360 5.88 7.12 5.69
CA ALA A 360 6.14 5.69 5.63
C ALA A 360 5.99 5.15 4.21
N ALA A 361 4.96 5.60 3.48
CA ALA A 361 4.78 5.28 2.07
C ALA A 361 6.01 5.72 1.24
N SER A 362 6.47 6.94 1.43
CA SER A 362 7.64 7.48 0.73
C SER A 362 8.92 6.73 1.07
N ALA A 363 9.14 6.41 2.35
CA ALA A 363 10.27 5.58 2.79
C ALA A 363 10.21 4.16 2.21
N SER A 364 9.00 3.59 2.08
CA SER A 364 8.83 2.24 1.54
C SER A 364 9.24 2.13 0.08
N CYS A 365 9.20 3.24 -0.66
CA CYS A 365 9.65 3.27 -2.04
C CYS A 365 11.14 2.95 -2.21
N LEU A 366 11.95 3.00 -1.15
CA LEU A 366 13.37 2.64 -1.18
C LEU A 366 13.62 1.13 -1.07
N MET A 367 12.58 0.34 -0.78
CA MET A 367 12.65 -1.11 -0.70
C MET A 367 12.25 -1.73 -2.03
N VAL A 368 13.24 -2.09 -2.85
CA VAL A 368 12.99 -2.63 -4.20
C VAL A 368 12.44 -4.05 -4.20
N ASP A 369 12.88 -4.90 -3.26
CA ASP A 369 12.56 -6.33 -3.28
C ASP A 369 11.18 -6.67 -2.72
N TYR A 370 10.72 -5.87 -1.77
CA TYR A 370 9.58 -6.18 -0.94
C TYR A 370 8.67 -4.97 -0.82
N THR A 371 7.37 -5.22 -0.89
CA THR A 371 6.34 -4.20 -0.70
C THR A 371 6.13 -3.93 0.78
N SER A 372 5.88 -2.67 1.13
CA SER A 372 5.51 -2.23 2.49
C SER A 372 6.57 -2.39 3.59
N TYR A 373 7.82 -2.62 3.22
CA TYR A 373 8.97 -2.49 4.12
C TYR A 373 9.53 -1.08 4.04
N PHE A 374 10.00 -0.53 5.17
CA PHE A 374 10.63 0.79 5.21
C PHE A 374 11.53 0.92 6.43
N ASP A 375 12.48 1.85 6.36
CA ASP A 375 13.33 2.21 7.50
C ASP A 375 12.66 3.35 8.29
N VAL A 376 12.44 3.13 9.58
CA VAL A 376 11.76 4.10 10.47
C VAL A 376 12.57 5.39 10.63
N LYS A 377 13.91 5.36 10.58
CA LYS A 377 14.72 6.59 10.63
C LYS A 377 14.50 7.43 9.36
N ILE A 378 14.44 6.78 8.20
CA ILE A 378 14.15 7.47 6.93
C ILE A 378 12.72 8.02 6.93
N GLN A 379 11.74 7.22 7.38
CA GLN A 379 10.37 7.70 7.58
C GLN A 379 10.34 8.97 8.43
N ASN A 380 10.98 8.97 9.60
CA ASN A 380 10.99 10.13 10.50
C ASN A 380 11.61 11.37 9.85
N ALA A 381 12.72 11.20 9.11
CA ALA A 381 13.35 12.29 8.37
C ALA A 381 12.43 12.87 7.27
N ILE A 382 11.65 12.02 6.60
CA ILE A 382 10.64 12.45 5.61
C ILE A 382 9.47 13.16 6.32
N TYR A 383 8.97 12.59 7.42
CA TYR A 383 7.87 13.13 8.21
C TYR A 383 8.15 14.58 8.65
N GLU A 384 9.33 14.85 9.23
CA GLU A 384 9.70 16.21 9.65
C GLU A 384 9.63 17.24 8.52
N ARG A 385 9.92 16.83 7.28
CA ARG A 385 9.86 17.69 6.10
C ARG A 385 8.44 17.87 5.59
N ILE A 386 7.60 16.83 5.64
CA ILE A 386 6.17 16.92 5.32
C ILE A 386 5.49 17.90 6.28
N VAL A 387 5.74 17.80 7.59
CA VAL A 387 5.16 18.68 8.62
C VAL A 387 5.43 20.16 8.30
N ARG A 388 6.67 20.51 7.94
CA ARG A 388 7.07 21.90 7.64
C ARG A 388 6.37 22.48 6.40
N ASN A 389 5.97 21.63 5.46
CA ASN A 389 5.39 22.03 4.17
C ASN A 389 3.88 21.78 4.08
N THR A 390 3.24 21.34 5.18
CA THR A 390 1.80 21.09 5.20
C THR A 390 1.05 22.42 5.28
N THR A 391 0.06 22.58 4.41
CA THR A 391 -0.76 23.79 4.35
C THR A 391 -2.22 23.47 4.61
N ASN A 392 -2.84 24.20 5.53
CA ASN A 392 -4.27 24.09 5.85
C ASN A 392 -5.05 25.20 5.17
N THR A 393 -6.00 24.83 4.32
CA THR A 393 -6.99 25.76 3.79
C THR A 393 -8.23 25.72 4.70
N PRO A 394 -8.63 26.85 5.31
CA PRO A 394 -9.76 26.87 6.25
C PRO A 394 -11.10 26.58 5.56
N LEU A 395 -12.07 26.17 6.39
CA LEU A 395 -13.44 25.73 6.07
C LEU A 395 -14.00 26.29 4.75
N VAL A 396 -14.20 25.41 3.77
CA VAL A 396 -14.90 25.71 2.50
C VAL A 396 -16.27 25.04 2.51
N THR A 397 -17.32 25.75 2.09
CA THR A 397 -18.67 25.18 1.99
C THR A 397 -18.72 24.16 0.86
N VAL A 398 -19.26 22.97 1.12
CA VAL A 398 -19.63 22.04 0.05
C VAL A 398 -20.87 22.60 -0.62
N VAL A 399 -20.75 23.02 -1.88
CA VAL A 399 -21.93 23.41 -2.66
C VAL A 399 -22.73 22.13 -2.93
N GLU A 400 -23.97 22.09 -2.42
CA GLU A 400 -24.89 20.96 -2.60
C GLU A 400 -25.26 20.71 -4.07
#